data_AF-A0A3D0F362-F1
#
_entry.id   AF-A0A3D0F362-F1
#
_cell.length_a   1.000
_cell.length_b   1.000
_cell.length_c   1.000
_cell.angle_alpha   90.00
_cell.angle_beta   90.00
_cell.angle_gamma   90.00
#
_symmetry.space_group_name_H-M   'P 1'
#
loop_
_entity.id
_entity.type
_entity.pdbx_description
1 polymer ?
#
loop_
_entity_poly.entity_id
_entity_poly.type
_entity_poly.pdbx_seq_one_letter_code
_entity_poly.pdbx_strand_id
1 'polypeptide(L)'
;MNGGIKLTSRTDLPAARRLNLSIEHFVSGKDTPQSPLTHQDTILQQQIFSGSETDLNGVLLYPDGAPRFRMIYVNGGKATPHGTSLSEKGRANIQTFVNNGGSYLGTCAGMFLASLGYASSPDSVKTNPSYLGIWPGIAHTTRLAKKPTGHFIEKGASILKYYDFGGDMHIDSVYHNGGGFAYDVKELPTGTEILTRYDYKPIIGKNSSIDKKISSWAWKRDENAGRIVLTGSHPESYVSGERLDLMSALIQLAIEGCGNPTIKGELLNGVTRDMIKSTNDNDPGYTKIGDKQYHHFTATIPKNVKNIKVQLKADDQYNLNLYIRKKAPAFKQYADYMDISLGANKEIVLDNLPAGKWHIAVECTSTVDVINSEWGELYTGNLSLLNGVPYSIVISWE
;
A
#
# COMPACT_ATOMS: atom_id res chain seq x y z
N MET A 1 7.19 0.37 6.25
CA MET A 1 7.49 1.77 6.64
C MET A 1 8.77 2.19 5.96
N ASN A 2 8.71 3.22 5.13
CA ASN A 2 9.86 3.74 4.40
C ASN A 2 10.49 4.91 5.17
N GLY A 3 11.61 4.63 5.82
CA GLY A 3 12.54 5.59 6.42
C GLY A 3 13.88 5.61 5.67
N GLY A 4 13.85 5.37 4.35
CA GLY A 4 15.03 5.28 3.51
C GLY A 4 15.78 6.60 3.30
N ILE A 5 16.60 6.64 2.26
CA ILE A 5 17.60 7.68 2.02
C ILE A 5 16.96 9.07 2.03
N LYS A 6 17.50 9.96 2.88
CA LYS A 6 17.04 11.37 3.09
C LYS A 6 15.66 11.51 3.76
N LEU A 7 15.08 10.43 4.26
CA LEU A 7 13.96 10.46 5.19
C LEU A 7 14.46 10.37 6.64
N THR A 8 13.54 10.64 7.56
CA THR A 8 13.78 10.40 8.99
C THR A 8 13.63 8.91 9.24
N SER A 9 14.73 8.24 9.55
CA SER A 9 14.73 6.81 9.86
C SER A 9 13.98 6.53 11.18
N ARG A 10 13.08 5.55 11.16
CA ARG A 10 12.33 5.06 12.32
C ARG A 10 12.17 3.55 12.21
N THR A 11 12.16 2.87 13.35
CA THR A 11 11.94 1.42 13.46
C THR A 11 10.60 1.08 14.12
N ASP A 12 10.03 2.00 14.91
CA ASP A 12 8.69 1.86 15.51
C ASP A 12 7.71 2.90 14.94
N LEU A 13 6.44 2.50 14.89
CA LEU A 13 5.31 3.37 14.63
C LEU A 13 4.25 3.10 15.72
N PRO A 14 4.15 3.94 16.77
CA PRO A 14 3.24 3.73 17.90
C PRO A 14 1.78 3.45 17.49
N ALA A 15 1.29 4.10 16.44
CA ALA A 15 -0.04 3.87 15.89
C ALA A 15 -0.21 2.46 15.29
N ALA A 16 0.80 1.93 14.59
CA ALA A 16 0.74 0.56 14.07
C ALA A 16 0.71 -0.47 15.21
N ARG A 17 1.52 -0.25 16.26
CA ARG A 17 1.51 -1.07 17.47
C ARG A 17 0.16 -1.02 18.18
N ARG A 18 -0.43 0.17 18.35
CA ARG A 18 -1.78 0.34 18.92
C ARG A 18 -2.83 -0.46 18.16
N LEU A 19 -2.73 -0.47 16.83
CA LEU A 19 -3.65 -1.16 15.93
C LEU A 19 -3.32 -2.65 15.74
N ASN A 20 -2.32 -3.18 16.45
CA ASN A 20 -1.85 -4.55 16.33
C ASN A 20 -1.51 -4.96 14.88
N LEU A 21 -0.88 -4.06 14.14
CA LEU A 21 -0.45 -4.30 12.77
C LEU A 21 0.97 -4.85 12.73
N SER A 22 1.20 -5.84 11.86
CA SER A 22 2.55 -6.21 11.44
C SER A 22 3.15 -5.10 10.58
N ILE A 23 4.42 -4.77 10.82
CA ILE A 23 5.17 -3.81 10.02
C ILE A 23 6.46 -4.45 9.53
N GLU A 24 6.79 -4.17 8.28
CA GLU A 24 8.16 -4.22 7.79
C GLU A 24 8.67 -2.79 7.67
N HIS A 25 9.96 -2.57 7.91
CA HIS A 25 10.56 -1.24 7.92
C HIS A 25 11.90 -1.21 7.19
N PHE A 26 12.18 -0.06 6.58
CA PHE A 26 13.48 0.23 6.00
C PHE A 26 14.06 1.49 6.64
N VAL A 27 15.26 1.36 7.18
CA VAL A 27 16.05 2.41 7.81
C VAL A 27 17.40 2.48 7.10
N SER A 28 17.65 3.59 6.42
CA SER A 28 18.99 3.87 5.91
C SER A 28 19.82 4.62 6.94
N GLY A 29 21.14 4.63 6.73
CA GLY A 29 22.05 5.61 7.32
C GLY A 29 21.54 7.05 7.16
N LYS A 30 21.89 7.90 8.13
CA LYS A 30 21.58 9.33 8.15
C LYS A 30 22.71 10.10 7.43
N ASP A 31 22.39 11.22 6.80
CA ASP A 31 23.42 12.06 6.16
C ASP A 31 24.18 12.90 7.21
N THR A 32 24.76 12.21 8.20
CA THR A 32 25.41 12.76 9.40
C THR A 32 26.67 11.96 9.73
N PRO A 33 27.73 12.58 10.29
CA PRO A 33 28.96 11.86 10.62
C PRO A 33 28.78 10.65 11.55
N GLN A 34 27.76 10.67 12.41
CA GLN A 34 27.52 9.62 13.42
C GLN A 34 26.79 8.38 12.87
N SER A 35 26.20 8.47 11.68
CA SER A 35 25.45 7.39 11.06
C SER A 35 25.49 7.56 9.55
N PRO A 36 26.68 7.63 8.91
CA PRO A 36 26.81 8.10 7.54
C PRO A 36 26.01 7.25 6.55
N LEU A 37 25.49 7.89 5.51
CA LEU A 37 24.93 7.17 4.37
C LEU A 37 26.05 6.40 3.65
N THR A 38 25.84 5.11 3.46
CA THR A 38 26.80 4.21 2.84
C THR A 38 26.40 3.82 1.41
N HIS A 39 27.34 3.25 0.66
CA HIS A 39 27.03 2.62 -0.62
C HIS A 39 26.03 1.47 -0.46
N GLN A 40 26.13 0.72 0.65
CA GLN A 40 25.23 -0.37 0.97
C GLN A 40 23.78 0.09 1.13
N ASP A 41 23.53 1.25 1.76
CA ASP A 41 22.19 1.82 1.87
C ASP A 41 21.56 2.07 0.49
N THR A 42 22.38 2.50 -0.47
CA THR A 42 21.93 2.75 -1.85
C THR A 42 21.55 1.45 -2.54
N ILE A 43 22.39 0.41 -2.40
CA ILE A 43 22.11 -0.92 -2.96
C ILE A 43 20.82 -1.49 -2.34
N LEU A 44 20.69 -1.45 -1.01
CA LEU A 44 19.52 -1.97 -0.30
C LEU A 44 18.24 -1.24 -0.73
N GLN A 45 18.25 0.09 -0.76
CA GLN A 45 17.08 0.85 -1.21
C GLN A 45 16.70 0.51 -2.65
N GLN A 46 17.68 0.35 -3.54
CA GLN A 46 17.42 -0.05 -4.93
C GLN A 46 16.83 -1.45 -5.00
N GLN A 47 17.36 -2.43 -4.27
CA GLN A 47 16.82 -3.78 -4.24
C GLN A 47 15.39 -3.81 -3.69
N ILE A 48 15.13 -3.07 -2.60
CA ILE A 48 13.81 -2.99 -1.96
C ILE A 48 12.76 -2.39 -2.91
N PHE A 49 13.04 -1.24 -3.53
CA PHE A 49 12.01 -0.53 -4.30
C PHE A 49 12.05 -0.83 -5.79
N SER A 50 13.22 -1.06 -6.37
CA SER A 50 13.41 -1.32 -7.81
C SER A 50 13.51 -2.80 -8.13
N GLY A 51 13.78 -3.66 -7.15
CA GLY A 51 13.98 -5.10 -7.35
C GLY A 51 15.44 -5.50 -7.61
N SER A 52 15.63 -6.80 -7.70
CA SER A 52 16.90 -7.49 -7.92
C SER A 52 16.66 -8.75 -8.77
N GLU A 53 17.70 -9.53 -9.06
CA GLU A 53 17.51 -10.84 -9.71
C GLU A 53 16.69 -11.81 -8.84
N THR A 54 16.79 -11.66 -7.52
CA THR A 54 16.06 -12.47 -6.54
C THR A 54 14.58 -12.09 -6.43
N ASP A 55 14.26 -10.81 -6.56
CA ASP A 55 12.90 -10.28 -6.54
C ASP A 55 12.76 -9.19 -7.60
N LEU A 56 12.28 -9.56 -8.78
CA LEU A 56 12.36 -8.71 -9.98
C LEU A 56 11.58 -7.39 -9.85
N ASN A 57 10.50 -7.38 -9.06
CA ASN A 57 9.66 -6.20 -8.83
C ASN A 57 10.01 -5.44 -7.54
N GLY A 58 10.90 -5.99 -6.71
CA GLY A 58 11.17 -5.46 -5.38
C GLY A 58 10.02 -5.71 -4.41
N VAL A 59 10.25 -5.38 -3.14
CA VAL A 59 9.50 -5.92 -1.99
C VAL A 59 8.00 -5.61 -2.05
N LEU A 60 7.61 -4.47 -2.63
CA LEU A 60 6.22 -4.00 -2.60
C LEU A 60 5.26 -4.81 -3.48
N LEU A 61 5.79 -5.51 -4.48
CA LEU A 61 5.00 -6.06 -5.58
C LEU A 61 5.24 -7.54 -5.76
N TYR A 62 4.17 -8.32 -5.81
CA TYR A 62 4.21 -9.70 -6.25
C TYR A 62 4.68 -9.82 -7.72
N PRO A 63 5.01 -11.04 -8.19
CA PRO A 63 5.45 -11.26 -9.57
C PRO A 63 4.52 -10.67 -10.64
N ASP A 64 3.22 -10.70 -10.38
CA ASP A 64 2.14 -10.20 -11.24
C ASP A 64 1.83 -8.70 -11.04
N GLY A 65 2.61 -8.00 -10.21
CA GLY A 65 2.43 -6.60 -9.88
C GLY A 65 1.34 -6.32 -8.84
N ALA A 66 0.69 -7.32 -8.25
CA ALA A 66 -0.24 -7.08 -7.13
C ALA A 66 0.53 -6.61 -5.88
N PRO A 67 -0.09 -5.80 -4.99
CA PRO A 67 0.58 -5.31 -3.80
C PRO A 67 0.84 -6.44 -2.77
N ARG A 68 2.09 -6.57 -2.30
CA ARG A 68 2.45 -7.46 -1.16
C ARG A 68 1.98 -6.93 0.19
N PHE A 69 1.86 -5.62 0.30
CA PHE A 69 1.45 -4.93 1.52
C PHE A 69 0.11 -4.23 1.36
N ARG A 70 -0.64 -4.11 2.46
CA ARG A 70 -1.86 -3.29 2.48
C ARG A 70 -1.55 -1.80 2.32
N MET A 71 -0.44 -1.34 2.89
CA MET A 71 -0.09 0.07 2.91
C MET A 71 1.43 0.28 2.95
N ILE A 72 1.92 1.29 2.22
CA ILE A 72 3.22 1.89 2.46
C ILE A 72 3.05 3.21 3.23
N TYR A 73 3.73 3.33 4.37
CA TYR A 73 3.90 4.59 5.08
C TYR A 73 5.26 5.21 4.74
N VAL A 74 5.30 6.48 4.37
CA VAL A 74 6.52 7.24 4.03
C VAL A 74 6.74 8.39 5.01
N ASN A 75 7.89 8.36 5.69
CA ASN A 75 8.27 9.31 6.73
C ASN A 75 8.52 10.74 6.19
N GLY A 76 8.59 11.70 7.10
CA GLY A 76 9.09 13.04 6.80
C GLY A 76 10.61 13.08 6.55
N GLY A 77 11.11 14.19 5.99
CA GLY A 77 12.51 14.33 5.57
C GLY A 77 12.67 15.27 4.37
N LYS A 78 13.47 14.87 3.37
CA LYS A 78 13.67 15.64 2.13
C LYS A 78 13.05 14.92 0.94
N ALA A 79 11.85 15.36 0.52
CA ALA A 79 11.06 14.69 -0.53
C ALA A 79 11.79 14.57 -1.87
N THR A 80 12.35 15.67 -2.41
CA THR A 80 13.02 15.63 -3.72
C THR A 80 14.25 14.72 -3.70
N PRO A 81 15.22 14.87 -2.78
CA PRO A 81 16.36 13.96 -2.71
C PRO A 81 15.97 12.49 -2.50
N HIS A 82 14.96 12.20 -1.66
CA HIS A 82 14.48 10.84 -1.48
C HIS A 82 13.89 10.30 -2.78
N GLY A 83 12.99 11.05 -3.40
CA GLY A 83 12.38 10.70 -4.69
C GLY A 83 13.41 10.42 -5.78
N THR A 84 14.46 11.24 -5.88
CA THR A 84 15.58 11.02 -6.80
C THR A 84 16.31 9.71 -6.48
N SER A 85 16.57 9.43 -5.20
CA SER A 85 17.29 8.23 -4.76
C SER A 85 16.57 6.90 -5.00
N LEU A 86 15.26 6.92 -5.24
CA LEU A 86 14.47 5.72 -5.53
C LEU A 86 14.70 5.15 -6.95
N SER A 87 15.40 5.86 -7.83
CA SER A 87 15.45 5.61 -9.28
C SER A 87 14.09 5.70 -9.98
N GLU A 88 14.07 5.67 -11.31
CA GLU A 88 12.82 5.64 -12.08
C GLU A 88 12.02 4.36 -11.83
N LYS A 89 12.70 3.20 -11.81
CA LYS A 89 12.05 1.91 -11.58
C LYS A 89 11.43 1.84 -10.19
N GLY A 90 12.13 2.30 -9.14
CA GLY A 90 11.57 2.30 -7.79
C GLY A 90 10.38 3.23 -7.62
N ARG A 91 10.38 4.40 -8.28
CA ARG A 91 9.18 5.26 -8.33
C ARG A 91 8.03 4.59 -9.08
N ALA A 92 8.31 3.95 -10.22
CA ALA A 92 7.31 3.21 -10.99
C ALA A 92 6.71 2.05 -10.18
N ASN A 93 7.50 1.31 -9.42
CA ASN A 93 7.00 0.22 -8.59
C ASN A 93 6.10 0.71 -7.46
N ILE A 94 6.40 1.86 -6.83
CA ILE A 94 5.49 2.48 -5.85
C ILE A 94 4.20 2.96 -6.51
N GLN A 95 4.28 3.52 -7.72
CA GLN A 95 3.08 3.90 -8.49
C GLN A 95 2.23 2.66 -8.82
N THR A 96 2.84 1.58 -9.30
CA THR A 96 2.18 0.29 -9.57
C THR A 96 1.54 -0.28 -8.32
N PHE A 97 2.24 -0.25 -7.18
CA PHE A 97 1.71 -0.69 -5.90
C PHE A 97 0.41 0.03 -5.56
N VAL A 98 0.38 1.36 -5.72
CA VAL A 98 -0.84 2.15 -5.48
C VAL A 98 -1.92 1.90 -6.52
N ASN A 99 -1.56 1.86 -7.79
CA ASN A 99 -2.50 1.63 -8.89
C ASN A 99 -3.18 0.25 -8.83
N ASN A 100 -2.50 -0.74 -8.24
CA ASN A 100 -2.98 -2.11 -8.11
C ASN A 100 -3.59 -2.42 -6.73
N GLY A 101 -3.85 -1.40 -5.92
CA GLY A 101 -4.69 -1.53 -4.72
C GLY A 101 -3.98 -1.37 -3.38
N GLY A 102 -2.65 -1.22 -3.36
CA GLY A 102 -1.89 -0.93 -2.16
C GLY A 102 -2.07 0.53 -1.73
N SER A 103 -2.31 0.80 -0.45
CA SER A 103 -2.59 2.17 0.01
C SER A 103 -1.32 2.94 0.39
N TYR A 104 -1.38 4.27 0.35
CA TYR A 104 -0.25 5.14 0.66
C TYR A 104 -0.59 6.07 1.82
N LEU A 105 0.31 6.17 2.81
CA LEU A 105 0.26 7.20 3.84
C LEU A 105 1.55 8.00 3.83
N GLY A 106 1.46 9.32 3.74
CA GLY A 106 2.62 10.21 3.71
C GLY A 106 2.51 11.35 4.72
N THR A 107 3.57 11.52 5.54
CA THR A 107 3.73 12.67 6.44
C THR A 107 4.82 13.59 5.91
N CYS A 108 4.62 14.91 5.91
CA CYS A 108 5.62 15.91 5.53
C CYS A 108 6.30 15.60 4.17
N ALA A 109 7.51 15.04 4.14
CA ALA A 109 8.17 14.65 2.89
C ALA A 109 7.42 13.56 2.12
N GLY A 110 6.84 12.57 2.79
CA GLY A 110 5.97 11.59 2.14
C GLY A 110 4.74 12.25 1.51
N MET A 111 4.17 13.27 2.17
CA MET A 111 3.07 14.07 1.63
C MET A 111 3.47 14.80 0.33
N PHE A 112 4.63 15.44 0.30
CA PHE A 112 5.15 16.05 -0.93
C PHE A 112 5.48 15.00 -2.00
N LEU A 113 6.13 13.90 -1.62
CA LEU A 113 6.53 12.85 -2.56
C LEU A 113 5.32 12.25 -3.30
N ALA A 114 4.17 12.12 -2.63
CA ALA A 114 2.95 11.61 -3.26
C ALA A 114 2.30 12.57 -4.26
N SER A 115 2.53 13.88 -4.11
CA SER A 115 1.93 14.92 -4.94
C SER A 115 2.55 15.00 -6.33
N LEU A 116 1.87 15.67 -7.27
CA LEU A 116 2.40 15.96 -8.61
C LEU A 116 3.59 16.94 -8.56
N GLY A 117 3.67 17.73 -7.50
CA GLY A 117 4.63 18.79 -7.36
C GLY A 117 4.32 19.69 -6.17
N TYR A 118 5.03 20.82 -6.11
CA TYR A 118 4.88 21.74 -4.99
C TYR A 118 4.69 23.19 -5.43
N ALA A 119 4.03 23.95 -4.57
CA ALA A 119 3.91 25.39 -4.65
C ALA A 119 4.66 26.07 -3.51
N SER A 120 5.20 27.26 -3.78
CA SER A 120 5.87 28.09 -2.77
C SER A 120 5.36 29.54 -2.72
N SER A 121 4.60 29.93 -3.73
CA SER A 121 3.75 31.12 -3.86
C SER A 121 2.73 30.86 -4.97
N PRO A 122 1.71 31.72 -5.16
CA PRO A 122 0.73 31.54 -6.23
C PRO A 122 1.33 31.42 -7.64
N ASP A 123 2.40 32.18 -7.89
CA ASP A 123 3.11 32.20 -9.18
C ASP A 123 4.23 31.15 -9.28
N SER A 124 4.45 30.36 -8.22
CA SER A 124 5.55 29.40 -8.11
C SER A 124 5.02 27.98 -7.90
N VAL A 125 4.29 27.48 -8.90
CA VAL A 125 3.81 26.09 -8.97
C VAL A 125 4.73 25.29 -9.89
N LYS A 126 5.31 24.20 -9.38
CA LYS A 126 6.23 23.34 -10.14
C LYS A 126 5.83 21.88 -9.98
N THR A 127 5.71 21.17 -11.11
CA THR A 127 5.73 19.70 -11.09
C THR A 127 7.15 19.23 -10.75
N ASN A 128 7.27 18.01 -10.21
CA ASN A 128 8.58 17.46 -9.88
C ASN A 128 8.67 16.01 -10.37
N PRO A 129 9.51 15.69 -11.38
CA PRO A 129 9.64 14.33 -11.91
C PRO A 129 10.27 13.34 -10.93
N SER A 130 10.87 13.82 -9.83
CA SER A 130 11.31 12.96 -8.73
C SER A 130 10.17 12.58 -7.77
N TYR A 131 8.98 13.17 -7.90
CA TYR A 131 7.80 12.80 -7.10
C TYR A 131 7.01 11.68 -7.79
N LEU A 132 6.14 11.04 -7.03
CA LEU A 132 5.33 9.91 -7.47
C LEU A 132 4.11 10.35 -8.28
N GLY A 133 3.56 11.54 -8.03
CA GLY A 133 2.35 12.01 -8.72
C GLY A 133 1.13 11.10 -8.56
N ILE A 134 1.11 10.26 -7.52
CA ILE A 134 0.01 9.32 -7.23
C ILE A 134 -1.24 10.05 -6.74
N TRP A 135 -1.08 11.21 -6.08
CA TRP A 135 -2.15 12.20 -5.94
C TRP A 135 -1.92 13.31 -6.97
N PRO A 136 -2.87 13.56 -7.89
CA PRO A 136 -2.68 14.50 -9.01
C PRO A 136 -2.70 15.99 -8.60
N GLY A 137 -2.77 16.28 -7.30
CA GLY A 137 -2.75 17.63 -6.75
C GLY A 137 -1.35 18.16 -6.49
N ILE A 138 -1.30 19.45 -6.13
CA ILE A 138 -0.09 20.17 -5.74
C ILE A 138 -0.12 20.39 -4.22
N ALA A 139 1.03 20.22 -3.55
CA ALA A 139 1.17 20.58 -2.15
C ALA A 139 1.90 21.93 -2.00
N HIS A 140 1.44 22.81 -1.12
CA HIS A 140 2.13 24.06 -0.82
C HIS A 140 2.96 23.93 0.45
N THR A 141 4.20 24.41 0.46
CA THR A 141 5.04 24.40 1.67
C THR A 141 4.62 25.45 2.69
N THR A 142 4.64 25.09 3.98
CA THR A 142 4.42 26.06 5.07
C THR A 142 5.68 26.87 5.38
N ARG A 143 6.87 26.33 5.09
CA ARG A 143 8.18 26.84 5.52
C ARG A 143 8.34 27.01 7.05
N LEU A 144 7.43 26.45 7.85
CA LEU A 144 7.49 26.49 9.30
C LEU A 144 8.55 25.52 9.82
N ALA A 145 9.39 25.94 10.76
CA ALA A 145 10.42 25.07 11.35
C ALA A 145 10.13 24.82 12.83
N LYS A 146 10.05 23.53 13.21
CA LYS A 146 9.92 23.04 14.59
C LYS A 146 8.83 23.75 15.41
N LYS A 147 7.59 23.74 14.93
CA LYS A 147 6.45 24.37 15.61
C LYS A 147 5.39 23.34 15.98
N PRO A 148 4.69 23.50 17.11
CA PRO A 148 3.40 22.86 17.31
C PRO A 148 2.34 23.57 16.45
N THR A 149 1.48 22.78 15.80
CA THR A 149 0.30 23.28 15.08
C THR A 149 -0.95 22.59 15.61
N GLY A 150 -2.03 23.36 15.80
CA GLY A 150 -3.36 22.81 16.03
C GLY A 150 -4.00 22.41 14.70
N HIS A 151 -5.04 21.58 14.78
CA HIS A 151 -5.78 21.11 13.62
C HIS A 151 -7.28 21.03 13.91
N PHE A 152 -8.08 21.77 13.15
CA PHE A 152 -9.53 21.58 13.11
C PHE A 152 -9.85 20.35 12.27
N ILE A 153 -10.74 19.50 12.76
CA ILE A 153 -11.25 18.35 12.02
C ILE A 153 -12.43 18.80 11.16
N GLU A 154 -12.42 18.45 9.89
CA GLU A 154 -13.51 18.80 8.98
C GLU A 154 -14.79 18.04 9.39
N LYS A 155 -15.92 18.74 9.42
CA LYS A 155 -17.20 18.11 9.77
C LYS A 155 -17.52 17.00 8.77
N GLY A 156 -17.72 15.78 9.26
CA GLY A 156 -18.01 14.61 8.43
C GLY A 156 -16.76 13.95 7.80
N ALA A 157 -15.55 14.37 8.18
CA ALA A 157 -14.33 13.69 7.76
C ALA A 157 -14.35 12.20 8.13
N SER A 158 -13.92 11.32 7.22
CA SER A 158 -13.94 9.88 7.43
C SER A 158 -13.09 9.40 8.62
N ILE A 159 -12.12 10.19 9.07
CA ILE A 159 -11.33 9.88 10.28
C ILE A 159 -12.19 9.85 11.55
N LEU A 160 -13.34 10.53 11.58
CA LEU A 160 -14.28 10.53 12.71
C LEU A 160 -14.98 9.18 12.92
N LYS A 161 -14.90 8.26 11.96
CA LYS A 161 -15.39 6.89 12.13
C LYS A 161 -14.60 6.10 13.17
N TYR A 162 -13.35 6.48 13.42
CA TYR A 162 -12.43 5.72 14.25
C TYR A 162 -12.21 6.35 15.63
N TYR A 163 -12.23 7.67 15.71
CA TYR A 163 -11.99 8.43 16.95
C TYR A 163 -12.84 9.70 16.98
N ASP A 164 -13.25 10.11 18.18
CA ASP A 164 -14.05 11.31 18.43
C ASP A 164 -13.20 12.57 18.70
N PHE A 165 -11.90 12.39 18.92
CA PHE A 165 -10.91 13.45 19.18
C PHE A 165 -11.41 14.40 20.27
N GLY A 166 -11.72 13.83 21.44
CA GLY A 166 -12.18 14.60 22.61
C GLY A 166 -13.57 15.22 22.47
N GLY A 167 -14.24 15.05 21.31
CA GLY A 167 -15.55 15.60 21.01
C GLY A 167 -15.55 17.10 20.67
N ASP A 168 -14.39 17.76 20.66
CA ASP A 168 -14.25 19.19 20.36
C ASP A 168 -13.86 19.46 18.90
N MET A 169 -13.65 18.40 18.11
CA MET A 169 -13.25 18.45 16.70
C MET A 169 -11.92 19.17 16.49
N HIS A 170 -11.02 19.10 17.47
CA HIS A 170 -9.71 19.72 17.44
C HIS A 170 -8.61 18.72 17.84
N ILE A 171 -7.41 18.98 17.34
CA ILE A 171 -6.21 18.23 17.72
C ILE A 171 -5.11 19.25 17.91
N ASP A 172 -4.72 19.49 19.16
CA ASP A 172 -3.71 20.49 19.45
C ASP A 172 -2.27 19.93 19.39
N SER A 173 -1.31 20.84 19.22
CA SER A 173 0.10 20.60 19.49
C SER A 173 0.71 19.42 18.71
N VAL A 174 0.33 19.25 17.44
CA VAL A 174 0.96 18.31 16.52
C VAL A 174 2.27 18.91 16.02
N TYR A 175 3.38 18.17 16.11
CA TYR A 175 4.68 18.64 15.66
C TYR A 175 4.68 18.92 14.15
N HIS A 176 5.23 20.06 13.75
CA HIS A 176 5.30 20.50 12.37
C HIS A 176 6.71 21.02 12.05
N ASN A 177 7.30 20.52 10.95
CA ASN A 177 8.63 20.93 10.51
C ASN A 177 8.78 20.82 8.99
N GLY A 178 8.53 21.92 8.29
CA GLY A 178 8.75 22.08 6.86
C GLY A 178 7.69 21.43 5.97
N GLY A 179 6.61 20.93 6.57
CA GLY A 179 5.52 20.27 5.87
C GLY A 179 4.70 21.20 4.99
N GLY A 180 3.50 20.76 4.60
CA GLY A 180 2.67 21.48 3.65
C GLY A 180 1.17 21.42 3.92
N PHE A 181 0.41 21.90 2.95
CA PHE A 181 -1.04 21.77 2.84
C PHE A 181 -1.42 21.48 1.39
N ALA A 182 -2.63 20.95 1.17
CA ALA A 182 -3.16 20.80 -0.19
C ALA A 182 -3.38 22.19 -0.81
N TYR A 183 -2.80 22.43 -1.98
CA TYR A 183 -2.87 23.72 -2.65
C TYR A 183 -4.17 23.85 -3.45
N ASP A 184 -5.15 24.55 -2.89
CA ASP A 184 -6.53 24.61 -3.35
C ASP A 184 -6.85 25.78 -4.29
N VAL A 185 -5.87 26.63 -4.62
CA VAL A 185 -6.06 27.79 -5.51
C VAL A 185 -6.45 27.39 -6.93
N LYS A 186 -6.05 26.20 -7.40
CA LYS A 186 -6.39 25.66 -8.72
C LYS A 186 -7.47 24.57 -8.66
N GLU A 187 -8.34 24.65 -7.66
CA GLU A 187 -9.25 23.56 -7.26
C GLU A 187 -8.49 22.29 -6.84
N LEU A 188 -9.09 21.51 -5.95
CA LEU A 188 -8.52 20.22 -5.57
C LEU A 188 -8.89 19.18 -6.63
N PRO A 189 -8.05 18.14 -6.85
CA PRO A 189 -8.46 17.03 -7.69
C PRO A 189 -9.79 16.44 -7.23
N THR A 190 -10.67 16.13 -8.18
CA THR A 190 -11.96 15.47 -7.91
C THR A 190 -11.78 14.24 -7.04
N GLY A 191 -12.63 14.11 -6.01
CA GLY A 191 -12.56 13.02 -5.04
C GLY A 191 -11.56 13.25 -3.90
N THR A 192 -10.91 14.43 -3.82
CA THR A 192 -10.07 14.78 -2.67
C THR A 192 -10.98 15.08 -1.47
N GLU A 193 -10.88 14.25 -0.44
CA GLU A 193 -11.55 14.41 0.84
C GLU A 193 -10.67 15.23 1.79
N ILE A 194 -11.22 16.30 2.36
CA ILE A 194 -10.54 17.13 3.36
C ILE A 194 -10.76 16.49 4.73
N LEU A 195 -9.68 16.22 5.45
CA LEU A 195 -9.73 15.58 6.77
C LEU A 195 -9.56 16.60 7.90
N THR A 196 -8.52 17.43 7.78
CA THR A 196 -8.20 18.45 8.78
C THR A 196 -7.69 19.73 8.14
N ARG A 197 -7.81 20.82 8.87
CA ARG A 197 -7.25 22.14 8.53
C ARG A 197 -6.40 22.65 9.68
N TYR A 198 -5.35 23.41 9.38
CA TYR A 198 -4.53 24.02 10.43
C TYR A 198 -5.35 24.99 11.28
N ASP A 199 -5.13 24.95 12.59
CA ASP A 199 -5.37 26.04 13.54
C ASP A 199 -4.01 26.65 13.86
N TYR A 200 -3.66 27.71 13.13
CA TYR A 200 -2.37 28.38 13.27
C TYR A 200 -2.48 29.84 12.84
N LYS A 201 -2.90 30.67 13.79
CA LYS A 201 -3.09 32.11 13.63
C LYS A 201 -1.83 32.93 13.30
N PRO A 202 -0.60 32.55 13.72
CA PRO A 202 0.57 33.37 13.42
C PRO A 202 0.82 33.54 11.92
N ILE A 203 1.12 34.78 11.53
CA ILE A 203 1.55 35.12 10.18
C ILE A 203 2.97 34.60 9.95
N ILE A 204 3.21 34.03 8.77
CA ILE A 204 4.49 33.47 8.34
C ILE A 204 5.03 34.24 7.11
N GLY A 205 6.36 34.38 7.03
CA GLY A 205 7.03 34.97 5.86
C GLY A 205 6.54 36.39 5.51
N LYS A 206 6.32 36.65 4.21
CA LYS A 206 5.83 37.94 3.67
C LYS A 206 4.31 38.08 3.81
N ASN A 207 3.80 37.98 5.03
CA ASN A 207 2.37 38.18 5.33
C ASN A 207 1.42 37.04 4.89
N SER A 208 1.89 35.80 4.79
CA SER A 208 1.03 34.65 4.49
C SER A 208 0.59 33.95 5.77
N SER A 209 -0.61 33.37 5.80
CA SER A 209 -1.09 32.54 6.89
C SER A 209 -1.37 31.13 6.38
N ILE A 210 -1.13 30.13 7.23
CA ILE A 210 -1.57 28.75 6.98
C ILE A 210 -2.87 28.43 7.73
N ASP A 211 -3.41 29.36 8.52
CA ASP A 211 -4.65 29.16 9.25
C ASP A 211 -5.75 28.70 8.29
N LYS A 212 -6.47 27.64 8.68
CA LYS A 212 -7.56 27.00 7.93
C LYS A 212 -7.15 26.36 6.59
N LYS A 213 -5.85 26.33 6.26
CA LYS A 213 -5.36 25.57 5.11
C LYS A 213 -5.44 24.07 5.37
N ILE A 214 -5.65 23.29 4.31
CA ILE A 214 -5.93 21.85 4.37
C ILE A 214 -4.67 21.09 4.79
N SER A 215 -4.60 20.74 6.08
CA SER A 215 -3.43 20.11 6.67
C SER A 215 -3.38 18.60 6.46
N SER A 216 -4.52 17.96 6.23
CA SER A 216 -4.58 16.53 5.90
C SER A 216 -5.74 16.24 4.97
N TRP A 217 -5.53 15.32 4.04
CA TRP A 217 -6.53 14.95 3.04
C TRP A 217 -6.35 13.49 2.61
N ALA A 218 -7.41 12.93 2.03
CA ALA A 218 -7.40 11.62 1.41
C ALA A 218 -7.87 11.70 -0.05
N TRP A 219 -7.41 10.78 -0.88
CA TRP A 219 -7.84 10.67 -2.27
C TRP A 219 -7.77 9.21 -2.72
N LYS A 220 -8.70 8.79 -3.57
CA LYS A 220 -8.72 7.47 -4.19
C LYS A 220 -9.16 7.65 -5.64
N ARG A 221 -8.40 7.08 -6.58
CA ARG A 221 -8.66 7.21 -8.02
C ARG A 221 -9.97 6.53 -8.42
N ASP A 222 -10.11 5.28 -8.00
CA ASP A 222 -11.22 4.38 -8.30
C ASP A 222 -11.24 3.23 -7.27
N GLU A 223 -12.13 2.25 -7.44
CA GLU A 223 -12.29 1.12 -6.53
C GLU A 223 -11.12 0.11 -6.53
N ASN A 224 -10.28 0.11 -7.57
CA ASN A 224 -9.18 -0.83 -7.76
C ASN A 224 -7.83 -0.25 -7.32
N ALA A 225 -7.65 1.07 -7.35
CA ALA A 225 -6.48 1.72 -6.77
C ALA A 225 -6.54 1.71 -5.23
N GLY A 226 -5.38 1.83 -4.58
CA GLY A 226 -5.31 2.08 -3.13
C GLY A 226 -5.59 3.54 -2.79
N ARG A 227 -5.98 3.79 -1.54
CA ARG A 227 -6.21 5.15 -1.05
C ARG A 227 -4.89 5.81 -0.69
N ILE A 228 -4.78 7.09 -1.02
CA ILE A 228 -3.68 7.96 -0.63
C ILE A 228 -4.17 8.86 0.50
N VAL A 229 -3.46 8.87 1.62
CA VAL A 229 -3.75 9.69 2.79
C VAL A 229 -2.50 10.50 3.11
N LEU A 230 -2.64 11.83 3.17
CA LEU A 230 -1.50 12.75 3.26
C LEU A 230 -1.71 13.75 4.39
N THR A 231 -0.65 14.04 5.12
CA THR A 231 -0.64 15.05 6.18
C THR A 231 0.64 15.87 6.18
N GLY A 232 0.51 17.18 6.39
CA GLY A 232 1.64 18.09 6.46
C GLY A 232 2.38 18.06 7.79
N SER A 233 1.75 17.60 8.86
CA SER A 233 2.34 17.54 10.20
C SER A 233 2.85 16.14 10.54
N HIS A 234 3.40 15.97 11.74
CA HIS A 234 4.09 14.76 12.18
C HIS A 234 3.41 14.07 13.37
N PRO A 235 2.26 13.40 13.17
CA PRO A 235 1.61 12.65 14.25
C PRO A 235 2.31 11.30 14.56
N GLU A 236 3.29 10.88 13.76
CA GLU A 236 3.85 9.51 13.80
C GLU A 236 4.63 9.13 15.06
N SER A 237 4.97 10.10 15.93
CA SER A 237 5.80 9.84 17.12
C SER A 237 5.03 9.78 18.43
N TYR A 238 3.76 10.17 18.42
CA TYR A 238 3.00 10.29 19.66
C TYR A 238 2.55 8.91 20.14
N VAL A 239 2.66 8.68 21.45
CA VAL A 239 2.34 7.40 22.10
C VAL A 239 1.04 7.44 22.90
N SER A 240 0.35 8.59 22.93
CA SER A 240 -0.92 8.78 23.64
C SER A 240 -1.68 10.02 23.15
N GLY A 241 -2.97 10.08 23.50
CA GLY A 241 -3.86 11.20 23.21
C GLY A 241 -4.22 11.35 21.73
N GLU A 242 -4.87 12.47 21.41
CA GLU A 242 -5.49 12.72 20.10
C GLU A 242 -4.50 12.74 18.93
N ARG A 243 -3.22 12.97 19.21
CA ARG A 243 -2.16 12.94 18.19
C ARG A 243 -1.81 11.50 17.78
N LEU A 244 -1.86 10.56 18.73
CA LEU A 244 -1.80 9.13 18.43
C LEU A 244 -3.09 8.69 17.73
N ASP A 245 -4.25 9.17 18.18
CA ASP A 245 -5.53 8.87 17.55
C ASP A 245 -5.54 9.36 16.10
N LEU A 246 -4.96 10.53 15.80
CA LEU A 246 -4.80 11.05 14.45
C LEU A 246 -4.00 10.10 13.57
N MET A 247 -2.77 9.73 13.97
CA MET A 247 -1.97 8.79 13.16
C MET A 247 -2.71 7.46 12.98
N SER A 248 -3.37 6.97 14.03
CA SER A 248 -4.14 5.72 13.99
C SER A 248 -5.35 5.81 13.06
N ALA A 249 -6.05 6.95 13.01
CA ALA A 249 -7.14 7.20 12.09
C ALA A 249 -6.67 7.24 10.64
N LEU A 250 -5.54 7.90 10.38
CA LEU A 250 -4.96 7.99 9.03
C LEU A 250 -4.51 6.61 8.52
N ILE A 251 -3.91 5.78 9.38
CA ILE A 251 -3.56 4.39 9.04
C ILE A 251 -4.81 3.57 8.74
N GLN A 252 -5.83 3.61 9.61
CA GLN A 252 -7.07 2.85 9.39
C GLN A 252 -7.77 3.30 8.10
N LEU A 253 -7.84 4.61 7.86
CA LEU A 253 -8.42 5.16 6.63
C LEU A 253 -7.69 4.67 5.37
N ALA A 254 -6.35 4.64 5.41
CA ALA A 254 -5.55 4.10 4.32
C ALA A 254 -5.80 2.59 4.13
N ILE A 255 -5.78 1.78 5.19
CA ILE A 255 -5.98 0.32 5.12
C ILE A 255 -7.41 -0.03 4.63
N GLU A 256 -8.46 0.64 5.13
CA GLU A 256 -9.84 0.50 4.62
C GLU A 256 -9.91 0.86 3.14
N GLY A 257 -9.04 1.77 2.69
CA GLY A 257 -8.97 2.26 1.34
C GLY A 257 -8.24 1.39 0.32
N CYS A 258 -7.81 0.17 0.66
CA CYS A 258 -7.19 -0.74 -0.32
C CYS A 258 -8.12 -1.01 -1.52
N GLY A 259 -7.50 -1.34 -2.65
CA GLY A 259 -8.20 -1.71 -3.88
C GLY A 259 -8.88 -3.08 -3.80
N ASN A 260 -9.85 -3.30 -4.67
CA ASN A 260 -10.45 -4.61 -4.85
C ASN A 260 -9.43 -5.62 -5.41
N PRO A 261 -9.51 -6.91 -5.02
CA PRO A 261 -8.64 -7.94 -5.59
C PRO A 261 -8.86 -8.11 -7.10
N THR A 262 -7.76 -8.20 -7.86
CA THR A 262 -7.81 -8.42 -9.31
C THR A 262 -8.26 -9.85 -9.63
N ILE A 263 -9.25 -9.97 -10.53
CA ILE A 263 -9.65 -11.26 -11.10
C ILE A 263 -8.73 -11.59 -12.28
N LYS A 264 -8.05 -12.73 -12.20
CA LYS A 264 -7.09 -13.23 -13.21
C LYS A 264 -7.76 -13.74 -14.49
N GLY A 265 -9.02 -14.15 -14.40
CA GLY A 265 -9.81 -14.56 -15.55
C GLY A 265 -11.05 -15.36 -15.16
N GLU A 266 -11.82 -15.72 -16.17
CA GLU A 266 -12.89 -16.71 -16.06
C GLU A 266 -12.32 -18.10 -16.39
N LEU A 267 -12.62 -19.09 -15.54
CA LEU A 267 -12.34 -20.49 -15.79
C LEU A 267 -13.52 -21.09 -16.55
N LEU A 268 -13.20 -21.79 -17.65
CA LEU A 268 -14.18 -22.42 -18.53
C LEU A 268 -14.26 -23.92 -18.24
N ASN A 269 -15.44 -24.50 -18.44
CA ASN A 269 -15.70 -25.92 -18.18
C ASN A 269 -14.68 -26.81 -18.90
N GLY A 270 -13.91 -27.59 -18.14
CA GLY A 270 -12.93 -28.55 -18.64
C GLY A 270 -11.67 -27.95 -19.27
N VAL A 271 -11.52 -26.61 -19.26
CA VAL A 271 -10.35 -25.94 -19.84
C VAL A 271 -9.34 -25.63 -18.75
N THR A 272 -8.16 -26.25 -18.85
CA THR A 272 -7.03 -25.95 -17.97
C THR A 272 -6.51 -24.53 -18.22
N ARG A 273 -6.27 -23.81 -17.14
CA ARG A 273 -5.58 -22.51 -17.14
C ARG A 273 -4.22 -22.65 -16.47
N ASP A 274 -3.16 -22.35 -17.22
CA ASP A 274 -1.78 -22.39 -16.73
C ASP A 274 -1.30 -21.00 -16.30
N MET A 275 -0.80 -20.89 -15.06
CA MET A 275 -0.27 -19.67 -14.47
C MET A 275 1.25 -19.78 -14.38
N ILE A 276 1.92 -19.66 -15.54
CA ILE A 276 3.34 -20.01 -15.73
C ILE A 276 4.22 -18.82 -16.14
N LYS A 277 3.63 -17.66 -16.46
CA LYS A 277 4.38 -16.51 -16.94
C LYS A 277 5.23 -15.90 -15.81
N SER A 278 6.39 -15.39 -16.17
CA SER A 278 7.24 -14.60 -15.29
C SER A 278 6.79 -13.14 -15.27
N THR A 279 7.38 -12.37 -14.36
CA THR A 279 7.24 -10.90 -14.34
C THR A 279 7.69 -10.25 -15.65
N ASN A 280 8.74 -10.78 -16.28
CA ASN A 280 9.32 -10.19 -17.49
C ASN A 280 8.46 -10.40 -18.74
N ASP A 281 7.52 -11.35 -18.70
CA ASP A 281 6.55 -11.56 -19.78
C ASP A 281 5.49 -10.45 -19.85
N ASN A 282 5.37 -9.63 -18.80
CA ASN A 282 4.42 -8.51 -18.72
C ASN A 282 2.95 -8.92 -18.99
N ASP A 283 2.57 -10.11 -18.54
CA ASP A 283 1.20 -10.65 -18.66
C ASP A 283 0.66 -11.10 -17.29
N PRO A 284 0.24 -10.14 -16.44
CA PRO A 284 -0.18 -10.41 -15.07
C PRO A 284 -1.41 -11.32 -14.98
N GLY A 285 -2.16 -11.53 -16.07
CA GLY A 285 -3.29 -12.46 -16.11
C GLY A 285 -2.87 -13.92 -16.02
N TYR A 286 -1.63 -14.25 -16.44
CA TYR A 286 -1.07 -15.60 -16.49
C TYR A 286 0.24 -15.75 -15.71
N THR A 287 0.66 -14.70 -14.99
CA THR A 287 1.86 -14.73 -14.15
C THR A 287 1.71 -15.68 -12.97
N LYS A 288 2.81 -16.31 -12.58
CA LYS A 288 2.95 -17.19 -11.40
C LYS A 288 2.54 -16.49 -10.10
N ILE A 289 2.10 -17.26 -9.10
CA ILE A 289 1.67 -16.74 -7.80
C ILE A 289 2.84 -16.54 -6.84
N GLY A 290 2.97 -15.37 -6.24
CA GLY A 290 3.97 -15.04 -5.24
C GLY A 290 3.67 -15.66 -3.87
N ASP A 291 4.60 -15.48 -2.93
CA ASP A 291 4.48 -15.98 -1.56
C ASP A 291 3.35 -15.31 -0.78
N LYS A 292 2.54 -16.09 -0.04
CA LYS A 292 1.36 -15.57 0.71
C LYS A 292 0.33 -14.84 -0.17
N GLN A 293 0.48 -14.87 -1.49
CA GLN A 293 -0.41 -14.19 -2.42
C GLN A 293 -1.68 -14.99 -2.63
N TYR A 294 -2.76 -14.27 -2.98
CA TYR A 294 -3.98 -14.83 -3.52
C TYR A 294 -4.11 -14.51 -5.01
N HIS A 295 -4.43 -15.52 -5.81
CA HIS A 295 -4.98 -15.35 -7.15
C HIS A 295 -6.48 -15.63 -7.14
N HIS A 296 -7.28 -14.75 -7.73
CA HIS A 296 -8.72 -14.91 -7.81
C HIS A 296 -9.17 -15.13 -9.25
N PHE A 297 -10.10 -16.04 -9.43
CA PHE A 297 -10.74 -16.39 -10.69
C PHE A 297 -12.26 -16.34 -10.52
N THR A 298 -12.97 -16.40 -11.64
CA THR A 298 -14.42 -16.56 -11.65
C THR A 298 -14.82 -17.75 -12.50
N ALA A 299 -15.98 -18.32 -12.26
CA ALA A 299 -16.60 -19.31 -13.14
C ALA A 299 -18.11 -19.11 -13.14
N THR A 300 -18.74 -19.24 -14.30
CA THR A 300 -20.20 -19.15 -14.41
C THR A 300 -20.79 -20.56 -14.44
N ILE A 301 -21.44 -20.96 -13.35
CA ILE A 301 -22.04 -22.29 -13.17
C ILE A 301 -23.45 -22.30 -13.79
N PRO A 302 -23.73 -23.17 -14.79
CA PRO A 302 -25.06 -23.32 -15.37
C PRO A 302 -26.09 -23.91 -14.41
N LYS A 303 -27.36 -23.91 -14.82
CA LYS A 303 -28.43 -24.59 -14.07
C LYS A 303 -28.28 -26.11 -14.19
N ASN A 304 -28.59 -26.80 -13.09
CA ASN A 304 -28.72 -28.26 -13.03
C ASN A 304 -27.45 -29.06 -13.35
N VAL A 305 -26.27 -28.43 -13.24
CA VAL A 305 -24.99 -29.14 -13.41
C VAL A 305 -24.70 -30.04 -12.21
N LYS A 306 -23.98 -31.11 -12.48
CA LYS A 306 -23.56 -32.08 -11.46
C LYS A 306 -22.06 -32.30 -11.50
N ASN A 307 -21.54 -32.98 -10.48
CA ASN A 307 -20.15 -33.44 -10.43
C ASN A 307 -19.16 -32.30 -10.69
N ILE A 308 -19.40 -31.15 -10.05
CA ILE A 308 -18.50 -30.00 -10.19
C ILE A 308 -17.19 -30.35 -9.52
N LYS A 309 -16.10 -30.21 -10.27
CA LYS A 309 -14.76 -30.54 -9.83
C LYS A 309 -13.84 -29.37 -10.08
N VAL A 310 -13.14 -28.90 -9.05
CA VAL A 310 -12.06 -27.91 -9.18
C VAL A 310 -10.75 -28.57 -8.79
N GLN A 311 -9.79 -28.57 -9.70
CA GLN A 311 -8.48 -29.18 -9.49
C GLN A 311 -7.39 -28.12 -9.65
N LEU A 312 -6.44 -28.15 -8.72
CA LEU A 312 -5.22 -27.35 -8.71
C LEU A 312 -4.02 -28.30 -8.76
N LYS A 313 -3.05 -28.00 -9.61
CA LYS A 313 -1.79 -28.73 -9.68
C LYS A 313 -0.60 -27.79 -9.65
N ALA A 314 0.38 -28.08 -8.81
CA ALA A 314 1.69 -27.45 -8.84
C ALA A 314 2.75 -28.43 -8.33
N ASP A 315 4.01 -27.99 -8.31
CA ASP A 315 5.13 -28.80 -7.83
C ASP A 315 5.02 -29.08 -6.31
N ASP A 316 5.31 -30.33 -5.92
CA ASP A 316 5.08 -30.84 -4.56
C ASP A 316 5.98 -30.19 -3.49
N GLN A 317 7.02 -29.43 -3.88
CA GLN A 317 7.83 -28.66 -2.93
C GLN A 317 7.09 -27.44 -2.35
N TYR A 318 5.94 -27.07 -2.91
CA TYR A 318 5.15 -25.91 -2.50
C TYR A 318 3.87 -26.32 -1.76
N ASN A 319 3.29 -25.37 -1.03
CA ASN A 319 2.00 -25.51 -0.38
C ASN A 319 1.04 -24.46 -0.93
N LEU A 320 -0.04 -24.92 -1.56
CA LEU A 320 -1.10 -24.07 -2.10
C LEU A 320 -2.43 -24.47 -1.47
N ASN A 321 -3.34 -23.52 -1.28
CA ASN A 321 -4.72 -23.75 -0.85
C ASN A 321 -5.71 -23.37 -1.96
N LEU A 322 -6.88 -24.00 -1.95
CA LEU A 322 -7.95 -23.76 -2.91
C LEU A 322 -9.25 -23.36 -2.19
N TYR A 323 -9.91 -22.32 -2.68
CA TYR A 323 -11.12 -21.75 -2.08
C TYR A 323 -12.20 -21.49 -3.13
N ILE A 324 -13.48 -21.64 -2.75
CA ILE A 324 -14.64 -21.35 -3.60
C ILE A 324 -15.66 -20.52 -2.82
N ARG A 325 -16.24 -19.49 -3.45
CA ARG A 325 -17.27 -18.62 -2.86
C ARG A 325 -18.24 -18.07 -3.90
N LYS A 326 -19.55 -18.02 -3.63
CA LYS A 326 -20.54 -17.61 -4.65
C LYS A 326 -20.50 -16.14 -5.05
N LYS A 327 -20.34 -15.20 -4.13
CA LYS A 327 -20.69 -13.78 -4.39
C LYS A 327 -19.53 -12.78 -4.39
N ALA A 328 -18.37 -13.18 -3.88
CA ALA A 328 -17.26 -12.27 -3.65
C ALA A 328 -15.94 -13.05 -3.72
N PRO A 329 -14.79 -12.38 -3.83
CA PRO A 329 -13.49 -13.03 -3.74
C PRO A 329 -13.41 -13.99 -2.55
N ALA A 330 -12.93 -15.20 -2.85
CA ALA A 330 -12.81 -16.28 -1.89
C ALA A 330 -11.50 -16.11 -1.10
N PHE A 331 -11.62 -15.72 0.16
CA PHE A 331 -10.52 -15.73 1.12
C PHE A 331 -10.75 -16.84 2.13
N LYS A 332 -9.67 -17.34 2.74
CA LYS A 332 -9.73 -18.45 3.72
C LYS A 332 -10.87 -18.34 4.74
N GLN A 333 -11.04 -17.17 5.35
CA GLN A 333 -12.05 -16.94 6.38
C GLN A 333 -13.50 -16.80 5.89
N TYR A 334 -13.72 -16.70 4.58
CA TYR A 334 -15.04 -16.44 3.98
C TYR A 334 -15.42 -17.45 2.88
N ALA A 335 -14.60 -18.48 2.66
CA ALA A 335 -14.84 -19.47 1.63
C ALA A 335 -16.06 -20.34 1.98
N ASP A 336 -16.89 -20.64 1.00
CA ASP A 336 -18.01 -21.58 1.14
C ASP A 336 -17.48 -23.02 1.12
N TYR A 337 -16.43 -23.27 0.33
CA TYR A 337 -15.71 -24.55 0.25
C TYR A 337 -14.22 -24.31 0.17
N MET A 338 -13.43 -25.20 0.75
CA MET A 338 -11.97 -25.08 0.76
C MET A 338 -11.27 -26.42 0.83
N ASP A 339 -10.08 -26.48 0.24
CA ASP A 339 -9.09 -27.54 0.45
C ASP A 339 -7.79 -26.88 0.91
N ILE A 340 -7.44 -27.17 2.16
CA ILE A 340 -6.27 -26.63 2.88
C ILE A 340 -5.34 -27.77 3.35
N SER A 341 -5.49 -28.96 2.77
CA SER A 341 -4.61 -30.09 3.03
C SER A 341 -3.15 -29.75 2.66
N LEU A 342 -2.18 -30.42 3.29
CA LEU A 342 -0.76 -30.18 3.00
C LEU A 342 -0.43 -30.50 1.52
N GLY A 343 0.51 -29.75 0.93
CA GLY A 343 0.98 -29.93 -0.45
C GLY A 343 0.40 -28.92 -1.44
N ALA A 344 0.82 -29.03 -2.70
CA ALA A 344 0.43 -28.11 -3.77
C ALA A 344 -0.83 -28.54 -4.53
N ASN A 345 -1.05 -29.84 -4.68
CA ASN A 345 -2.20 -30.38 -5.39
C ASN A 345 -3.46 -30.24 -4.53
N LYS A 346 -4.56 -29.77 -5.13
CA LYS A 346 -5.84 -29.60 -4.45
C LYS A 346 -7.00 -30.09 -5.32
N GLU A 347 -8.03 -30.60 -4.66
CA GLU A 347 -9.22 -31.10 -5.34
C GLU A 347 -10.46 -30.86 -4.49
N ILE A 348 -11.41 -30.11 -5.04
CA ILE A 348 -12.75 -29.93 -4.46
C ILE A 348 -13.75 -30.57 -5.40
N VAL A 349 -14.54 -31.53 -4.89
CA VAL A 349 -15.62 -32.20 -5.62
C VAL A 349 -16.94 -31.87 -4.95
N LEU A 350 -17.92 -31.40 -5.72
CA LEU A 350 -19.24 -30.98 -5.26
C LEU A 350 -20.31 -31.59 -6.16
N ASP A 351 -21.30 -32.25 -5.57
CA ASP A 351 -22.38 -32.89 -6.32
C ASP A 351 -23.24 -31.88 -7.09
N ASN A 352 -23.41 -30.69 -6.53
CA ASN A 352 -24.13 -29.59 -7.15
C ASN A 352 -23.63 -28.23 -6.61
N LEU A 353 -23.78 -27.20 -7.43
CA LEU A 353 -23.61 -25.81 -7.05
C LEU A 353 -24.79 -25.00 -7.60
N PRO A 354 -25.39 -24.11 -6.80
CA PRO A 354 -26.37 -23.16 -7.31
C PRO A 354 -25.84 -22.39 -8.52
N ALA A 355 -26.66 -22.30 -9.57
CA ALA A 355 -26.32 -21.56 -10.77
C ALA A 355 -25.93 -20.10 -10.49
N GLY A 356 -25.07 -19.56 -11.36
CA GLY A 356 -24.60 -18.19 -11.32
C GLY A 356 -23.08 -18.08 -11.29
N LYS A 357 -22.60 -16.86 -11.11
CA LYS A 357 -21.17 -16.57 -10.96
C LYS A 357 -20.66 -17.09 -9.62
N TRP A 358 -19.48 -17.69 -9.64
CA TRP A 358 -18.71 -18.12 -8.47
C TRP A 358 -17.30 -17.54 -8.57
N HIS A 359 -16.67 -17.33 -7.42
CA HIS A 359 -15.28 -16.95 -7.28
C HIS A 359 -14.48 -18.13 -6.78
N ILE A 360 -13.33 -18.36 -7.40
CA ILE A 360 -12.39 -19.42 -7.03
C ILE A 360 -11.06 -18.74 -6.71
N ALA A 361 -10.39 -19.14 -5.65
CA ALA A 361 -9.10 -18.55 -5.30
C ALA A 361 -8.06 -19.61 -5.00
N VAL A 362 -6.82 -19.29 -5.38
CA VAL A 362 -5.62 -20.04 -5.01
C VAL A 362 -4.80 -19.14 -4.08
N GLU A 363 -4.35 -19.70 -2.96
CA GLU A 363 -3.41 -19.03 -2.05
C GLU A 363 -2.10 -19.80 -2.04
N CYS A 364 -0.98 -19.13 -2.23
CA CYS A 364 0.33 -19.71 -1.96
C CYS A 364 0.64 -19.54 -0.47
N THR A 365 0.75 -20.64 0.28
CA THR A 365 1.10 -20.59 1.71
C THR A 365 2.58 -20.79 1.97
N SER A 366 3.32 -21.29 0.99
CA SER A 366 4.79 -21.24 1.00
C SER A 366 5.26 -19.78 1.09
N THR A 367 6.25 -19.54 1.94
CA THR A 367 6.82 -18.22 2.19
C THR A 367 8.33 -18.30 2.30
N VAL A 368 8.99 -17.18 2.01
CA VAL A 368 10.38 -16.96 2.41
C VAL A 368 10.49 -16.88 3.94
N ASP A 369 11.70 -17.13 4.44
CA ASP A 369 12.07 -16.85 5.81
C ASP A 369 12.46 -15.37 5.96
N VAL A 370 12.36 -14.83 7.18
CA VAL A 370 12.69 -13.43 7.46
C VAL A 370 13.64 -13.35 8.65
N ILE A 371 14.76 -12.65 8.47
CA ILE A 371 15.72 -12.32 9.51
C ILE A 371 15.65 -10.81 9.76
N ASN A 372 15.44 -10.41 11.01
CA ASN A 372 15.51 -9.00 11.40
C ASN A 372 16.96 -8.52 11.42
N SER A 373 17.21 -7.34 10.85
CA SER A 373 18.49 -6.66 10.84
C SER A 373 18.35 -5.22 11.35
N GLU A 374 19.48 -4.51 11.51
CA GLU A 374 19.47 -3.12 11.97
C GLU A 374 18.80 -2.15 10.99
N TRP A 375 18.78 -2.48 9.69
CA TRP A 375 18.18 -1.65 8.65
C TRP A 375 16.75 -2.05 8.29
N GLY A 376 16.27 -3.22 8.74
CA GLY A 376 14.97 -3.78 8.35
C GLY A 376 14.96 -5.29 8.24
N GLU A 377 14.03 -5.82 7.46
CA GLU A 377 13.81 -7.25 7.25
C GLU A 377 14.62 -7.78 6.05
N LEU A 378 15.39 -8.86 6.27
CA LEU A 378 16.11 -9.59 5.23
C LEU A 378 15.39 -10.90 4.91
N TYR A 379 15.02 -11.09 3.65
CA TYR A 379 14.42 -12.35 3.19
C TYR A 379 15.51 -13.41 2.95
N THR A 380 15.25 -14.63 3.40
CA THR A 380 16.13 -15.80 3.28
C THR A 380 15.33 -17.08 2.96
N GLY A 381 16.00 -18.23 2.94
CA GLY A 381 15.36 -19.52 2.65
C GLY A 381 15.11 -19.70 1.14
N ASN A 382 13.92 -20.18 0.77
CA ASN A 382 13.58 -20.39 -0.64
C ASN A 382 13.17 -19.09 -1.35
N LEU A 383 14.17 -18.29 -1.73
CA LEU A 383 13.97 -16.99 -2.37
C LEU A 383 13.31 -17.07 -3.75
N SER A 384 13.29 -18.24 -4.40
CA SER A 384 12.63 -18.39 -5.70
C SER A 384 11.13 -18.09 -5.66
N LEU A 385 10.51 -18.20 -4.47
CA LEU A 385 9.11 -17.84 -4.22
C LEU A 385 8.78 -16.38 -4.54
N LEU A 386 9.76 -15.47 -4.39
CA LEU A 386 9.58 -14.04 -4.66
C LEU A 386 9.32 -13.75 -6.15
N ASN A 387 9.81 -14.63 -7.03
CA ASN A 387 9.57 -14.61 -8.48
C ASN A 387 8.44 -15.58 -8.92
N GLY A 388 7.72 -16.16 -7.95
CA GLY A 388 6.45 -16.87 -8.13
C GLY A 388 6.53 -18.36 -8.43
N VAL A 389 5.51 -19.06 -7.95
CA VAL A 389 5.26 -20.50 -8.11
C VAL A 389 4.34 -20.75 -9.31
N PRO A 390 4.74 -21.59 -10.28
CA PRO A 390 3.85 -21.98 -11.38
C PRO A 390 2.81 -22.99 -10.92
N TYR A 391 1.60 -22.90 -11.45
CA TYR A 391 0.53 -23.87 -11.20
C TYR A 391 -0.46 -23.90 -12.36
N SER A 392 -1.32 -24.92 -12.38
CA SER A 392 -2.47 -24.99 -13.28
C SER A 392 -3.76 -25.22 -12.51
N ILE A 393 -4.86 -24.66 -13.00
CA ILE A 393 -6.18 -24.80 -12.40
C ILE A 393 -7.22 -25.11 -13.47
N VAL A 394 -8.15 -26.01 -13.16
CA VAL A 394 -9.29 -26.36 -14.01
C VAL A 394 -10.53 -26.50 -13.16
N ILE A 395 -11.66 -26.07 -13.70
CA ILE A 395 -12.99 -26.41 -13.20
C ILE A 395 -13.72 -27.22 -14.27
N SER A 396 -14.38 -28.30 -13.88
CA SER A 396 -15.24 -29.10 -14.75
C SER A 396 -16.57 -29.43 -14.10
N TRP A 397 -17.58 -29.73 -14.92
CA TRP A 397 -18.89 -30.21 -14.49
C TRP A 397 -19.61 -30.93 -15.64
N GLU A 398 -20.61 -31.74 -15.28
CA GLU A 398 -21.48 -32.50 -16.19
C GLU A 398 -22.85 -31.85 -16.39
#